data_AF-A0A3M6EGM3-F1
#
_entry.id   AF-A0A3M6EGM3-F1
#
_cell.length_a   1.000
_cell.length_b   1.000
_cell.length_c   1.000
_cell.angle_alpha   90.00
_cell.angle_beta   90.00
_cell.angle_gamma   90.00
#
_symmetry.space_group_name_H-M   'P 1'
#
loop_
_entity.id
_entity.type
_entity.pdbx_description
1 polymer ?
#
loop_
_entity_poly.entity_id
_entity_poly.type
_entity_poly.pdbx_seq_one_letter_code
_entity_poly.pdbx_strand_id
1 'polypeptide(L)'
;MFLTILYRFNPSTTVQREDGPNDEERYVYDGQGQRCRKITHAQASGRTLVNEVRYLPGLEIRTSADGEILHVVTAQAGRNSVRILHWEAGKPGTIANDQVRCSLGDQLGSSTLELDQQGGLVSQESYYPFGGTAWWAAHSAVDARYKTVRYSGKERDASGLYYYGFRYYAPWLQRWISPDLSGEDADLNLYRMLRNNPINHVDLKGNVAIPLTAHFYWDGGNIPIPHLQNMLLFKEINPDYQVNVWTSQVKHLLNPLAEMSESNDPAERHMALAHGGSLIQRNPEELFSALSQAYPNAKKLEAFYSRETNGPYKNYAAASDLMELASTYMEGGLYMDADVALGQPLGSLDAPHGFLVHVEDRLTSNAVLASEPRGKCAGEIMDAIVDLYTTNALMMEGNENYGWSKKRSTPGEGLFSRLELTMHMTGPSLIRNFLPATAEENKAYAVPHDTFFYRETPCTDNTQPQERSLSAIFFRGFKRGLNGEGRWANVRPGRRASI
;
A
#
# COMPACT_ATOMS: atom_id res chain seq x y z
N MET A 1 -0.90 -25.52 0.94
CA MET A 1 -1.93 -25.06 1.89
C MET A 1 -1.51 -25.39 3.34
N PHE A 2 -0.38 -24.88 3.82
CA PHE A 2 0.09 -25.03 5.21
C PHE A 2 1.24 -24.03 5.45
N LEU A 3 0.97 -22.71 5.44
CA LEU A 3 1.88 -21.71 6.05
C LEU A 3 1.26 -20.31 6.19
N THR A 4 -0.02 -20.20 6.58
CA THR A 4 -0.66 -18.87 6.81
C THR A 4 -1.60 -18.91 8.02
N ILE A 5 -1.17 -19.54 9.12
CA ILE A 5 -1.92 -19.59 10.38
C ILE A 5 -0.93 -19.49 11.56
N LEU A 6 -0.19 -18.40 11.70
CA LEU A 6 0.79 -18.28 12.81
C LEU A 6 0.54 -17.18 13.83
N TYR A 7 -0.44 -16.27 13.63
CA TYR A 7 -0.69 -15.21 14.63
C TYR A 7 -2.18 -14.90 14.82
N ARG A 8 -3.01 -15.93 15.08
CA ARG A 8 -4.34 -15.67 15.67
C ARG A 8 -4.14 -15.40 17.15
N PHE A 9 -4.54 -14.21 17.61
CA PHE A 9 -4.53 -13.92 19.05
C PHE A 9 -5.51 -14.87 19.75
N ASN A 10 -4.93 -15.78 20.54
CA ASN A 10 -5.61 -16.84 21.26
C ASN A 10 -6.39 -16.29 22.47
N PRO A 11 -7.22 -17.10 23.16
CA PRO A 11 -8.04 -16.62 24.28
C PRO A 11 -7.20 -15.81 25.28
N SER A 12 -7.59 -14.57 25.53
CA SER A 12 -6.93 -13.74 26.54
C SER A 12 -7.67 -13.89 27.86
N THR A 13 -7.02 -14.53 28.84
CA THR A 13 -7.47 -14.51 30.22
C THR A 13 -7.43 -13.06 30.72
N THR A 14 -8.58 -12.51 31.08
CA THR A 14 -8.70 -11.15 31.59
C THR A 14 -8.64 -11.11 33.11
N VAL A 15 -9.25 -12.10 33.77
CA VAL A 15 -9.15 -12.30 35.23
C VAL A 15 -8.93 -13.78 35.51
N GLN A 16 -7.82 -14.10 36.15
CA GLN A 16 -7.54 -15.45 36.64
C GLN A 16 -8.22 -15.64 38.01
N ARG A 17 -8.91 -16.77 38.20
CA ARG A 17 -9.56 -17.13 39.47
C ARG A 17 -8.94 -18.42 40.01
N GLU A 18 -8.70 -18.47 41.31
CA GLU A 18 -8.08 -19.64 41.96
C GLU A 18 -9.05 -20.83 41.99
N ASP A 19 -10.33 -20.59 42.30
CA ASP A 19 -11.33 -21.63 42.54
C ASP A 19 -12.52 -21.57 41.54
N GLY A 20 -12.25 -21.44 40.24
CA GLY A 20 -13.30 -21.44 39.23
C GLY A 20 -12.84 -21.10 37.82
N PRO A 21 -13.76 -21.07 36.84
CA PRO A 21 -13.45 -20.67 35.47
C PRO A 21 -13.01 -19.20 35.44
N ASN A 22 -12.01 -18.90 34.62
CA ASN A 22 -11.51 -17.54 34.43
C ASN A 22 -12.50 -16.66 33.65
N ASP A 23 -12.30 -15.35 33.73
CA ASP A 23 -12.89 -14.41 32.78
C ASP A 23 -11.98 -14.36 31.54
N GLU A 24 -12.55 -14.47 30.34
CA GLU A 24 -11.79 -14.61 29.08
C GLU A 24 -12.44 -13.83 27.91
N GLU A 25 -11.60 -13.38 26.98
CA GLU A 25 -12.03 -12.93 25.64
C GLU A 25 -11.51 -13.90 24.58
N ARG A 26 -12.38 -14.30 23.65
CA ARG A 26 -12.08 -15.17 22.51
C ARG A 26 -12.40 -14.48 21.20
N TYR A 27 -11.59 -14.74 20.18
CA TYR A 27 -11.69 -14.09 18.89
C TYR A 27 -11.74 -15.13 17.77
N VAL A 28 -12.58 -14.88 16.76
CA VAL A 28 -12.65 -15.70 15.54
C VAL A 28 -12.34 -14.82 14.35
N TYR A 29 -11.54 -15.36 13.43
CA TYR A 29 -11.05 -14.67 12.25
C TYR A 29 -11.43 -15.45 10.98
N ASP A 30 -11.69 -14.72 9.90
CA ASP A 30 -11.97 -15.28 8.58
C ASP A 30 -10.70 -15.85 7.90
N GLY A 31 -10.83 -16.28 6.64
CA GLY A 31 -9.71 -16.81 5.85
C GLY A 31 -8.65 -15.77 5.48
N GLN A 32 -8.95 -14.48 5.62
CA GLN A 32 -8.04 -13.36 5.37
C GLN A 32 -7.42 -12.80 6.66
N GLY A 33 -7.73 -13.41 7.82
CA GLY A 33 -7.21 -12.98 9.11
C GLY A 33 -7.97 -11.81 9.74
N GLN A 34 -9.10 -11.38 9.18
CA GLN A 34 -9.92 -10.32 9.75
C GLN A 34 -10.87 -10.86 10.81
N ARG A 35 -11.03 -10.11 11.92
CA ARG A 35 -11.88 -10.51 13.04
C ARG A 35 -13.35 -10.46 12.64
N CYS A 36 -14.01 -11.61 12.67
CA CYS A 36 -15.44 -11.75 12.38
C CYS A 36 -16.28 -11.95 13.65
N ARG A 37 -15.66 -12.36 14.76
CA ARG A 37 -16.37 -12.59 16.04
C ARG A 37 -15.48 -12.27 17.25
N LYS A 38 -16.08 -11.69 18.29
CA LYS A 38 -15.51 -11.53 19.63
C LYS A 38 -16.50 -12.08 20.66
N ILE A 39 -16.03 -12.87 21.61
CA ILE A 39 -16.85 -13.48 22.67
C ILE A 39 -16.18 -13.19 24.00
N THR A 40 -16.92 -12.64 24.97
CA THR A 40 -16.42 -12.35 26.31
C THR A 40 -17.19 -13.18 27.32
N HIS A 41 -16.48 -13.93 28.15
CA HIS A 41 -17.02 -14.67 29.29
C HIS A 41 -16.57 -13.97 30.58
N ALA A 42 -17.54 -13.61 31.44
CA ALA A 42 -17.26 -13.04 32.74
C ALA A 42 -18.06 -13.78 33.83
N GLN A 43 -17.43 -14.17 34.92
CA GLN A 43 -18.12 -14.84 36.03
C GLN A 43 -18.78 -13.84 36.98
N ALA A 44 -20.08 -14.02 37.23
CA ALA A 44 -20.85 -13.19 38.16
C ALA A 44 -21.79 -14.06 39.01
N SER A 45 -21.65 -13.99 40.34
CA SER A 45 -22.47 -14.64 41.39
C SER A 45 -23.35 -15.81 40.91
N GLY A 46 -22.72 -16.95 40.62
CA GLY A 46 -23.41 -18.21 40.28
C GLY A 46 -23.77 -18.41 38.80
N ARG A 47 -23.42 -17.47 37.91
CA ARG A 47 -23.60 -17.63 36.45
C ARG A 47 -22.42 -17.07 35.66
N THR A 48 -22.25 -17.58 34.44
CA THR A 48 -21.34 -17.00 33.45
C THR A 48 -22.11 -16.04 32.56
N LEU A 49 -21.66 -14.78 32.50
CA LEU A 49 -22.15 -13.78 31.57
C LEU A 49 -21.41 -13.94 30.25
N VAL A 50 -22.15 -14.15 29.16
CA VAL A 50 -21.60 -14.28 27.81
C VAL A 50 -22.06 -13.10 26.97
N ASN A 51 -21.11 -12.31 26.50
CA ASN A 51 -21.35 -11.26 25.51
C ASN A 51 -20.69 -11.66 24.18
N GLU A 52 -21.30 -11.27 23.06
CA GLU A 52 -20.80 -11.57 21.73
C GLU A 52 -20.90 -10.34 20.83
N VAL A 53 -19.90 -10.17 19.97
CA VAL A 53 -19.91 -9.22 18.86
C VAL A 53 -19.63 -9.98 17.57
N ARG A 54 -20.49 -9.80 16.57
CA ARG A 54 -20.27 -10.24 15.19
C ARG A 54 -19.98 -9.04 14.32
N TYR A 55 -18.90 -9.12 13.55
CA TYR A 55 -18.47 -8.05 12.65
C TYR A 55 -18.83 -8.45 11.22
N LEU A 56 -19.60 -7.59 10.55
CA LEU A 56 -20.07 -7.72 9.18
C LEU A 56 -19.72 -6.44 8.41
N PRO A 57 -19.71 -6.44 7.07
CA PRO A 57 -19.51 -5.23 6.29
C PRO A 57 -20.52 -4.12 6.67
N GLY A 58 -20.03 -3.03 7.25
CA GLY A 58 -20.85 -1.88 7.68
C GLY A 58 -21.75 -2.11 8.90
N LEU A 59 -21.65 -3.26 9.58
CA LEU A 59 -22.55 -3.63 10.67
C LEU A 59 -21.84 -4.43 11.76
N GLU A 60 -22.07 -4.07 13.02
CA GLU A 60 -21.76 -4.92 14.17
C GLU A 60 -23.06 -5.38 14.83
N ILE A 61 -23.16 -6.66 15.15
CA ILE A 61 -24.26 -7.21 15.95
C ILE A 61 -23.69 -7.55 17.33
N ARG A 62 -24.17 -6.87 18.36
CA ARG A 62 -23.72 -6.98 19.74
C ARG A 62 -24.82 -7.59 20.58
N THR A 63 -24.58 -8.76 21.16
CA THR A 63 -25.51 -9.43 22.08
C THR A 63 -24.90 -9.53 23.47
N SER A 64 -25.65 -9.13 24.49
CA SER A 64 -25.20 -9.13 25.87
C SER A 64 -25.94 -10.16 26.72
N ALA A 65 -25.33 -10.61 27.81
CA ALA A 65 -25.88 -11.63 28.71
C ALA A 65 -27.21 -11.24 29.41
N ASP A 66 -27.56 -9.96 29.41
CA ASP A 66 -28.80 -9.39 29.93
C ASP A 66 -29.95 -9.38 28.89
N GLY A 67 -29.71 -9.87 27.67
CA GLY A 67 -30.69 -9.93 26.59
C GLY A 67 -30.72 -8.70 25.69
N GLU A 68 -29.77 -7.77 25.85
CA GLU A 68 -29.58 -6.66 24.91
C GLU A 68 -29.10 -7.19 23.54
N ILE A 69 -29.76 -6.75 22.47
CA ILE A 69 -29.37 -6.98 21.08
C ILE A 69 -29.26 -5.62 20.41
N LEU A 70 -28.02 -5.21 20.10
CA LEU A 70 -27.68 -3.92 19.51
C LEU A 70 -27.02 -4.12 18.16
N HIS A 71 -27.61 -3.51 17.13
CA HIS A 71 -27.03 -3.34 15.81
C HIS A 71 -26.32 -1.98 15.75
N VAL A 72 -25.03 -1.99 15.44
CA VAL A 72 -24.25 -0.79 15.21
C VAL A 72 -23.95 -0.68 13.73
N VAL A 73 -24.71 0.17 13.04
CA VAL A 73 -24.48 0.47 11.63
C VAL A 73 -23.40 1.52 11.53
N THR A 74 -22.38 1.28 10.72
CA THR A 74 -21.24 2.21 10.56
C THR A 74 -21.17 2.70 9.13
N ALA A 75 -21.13 4.02 8.97
CA ALA A 75 -20.91 4.69 7.70
C ALA A 75 -19.66 5.59 7.81
N GLN A 76 -18.77 5.49 6.84
CA GLN A 76 -17.60 6.36 6.76
C GLN A 76 -17.97 7.67 6.07
N ALA A 77 -17.58 8.79 6.66
CA ALA A 77 -17.81 10.15 6.16
C ALA A 77 -16.48 10.87 6.02
N GLY A 78 -15.73 10.55 4.96
CA GLY A 78 -14.36 11.04 4.77
C GLY A 78 -13.43 10.52 5.88
N ARG A 79 -12.77 11.42 6.61
CA ARG A 79 -11.90 11.09 7.75
C ARG A 79 -12.67 10.76 9.04
N ASN A 80 -13.97 11.03 9.06
CA ASN A 80 -14.84 10.86 10.22
C ASN A 80 -15.74 9.63 10.04
N SER A 81 -16.35 9.16 11.13
CA SER A 81 -17.29 8.04 11.07
C SER A 81 -18.62 8.42 11.72
N VAL A 82 -19.69 7.86 11.18
CA VAL A 82 -21.04 7.97 11.74
C VAL A 82 -21.48 6.57 12.15
N ARG A 83 -21.88 6.40 13.41
CA ARG A 83 -22.40 5.13 13.93
C ARG A 83 -23.85 5.32 14.35
N ILE A 84 -24.71 4.39 13.97
CA ILE A 84 -26.12 4.38 14.38
C ILE A 84 -26.30 3.21 15.34
N LEU A 85 -26.79 3.51 16.54
CA LEU A 85 -27.10 2.51 17.56
C LEU A 85 -28.58 2.14 17.48
N HIS A 86 -28.87 0.97 16.90
CA HIS A 86 -30.20 0.42 16.76
C HIS A 86 -30.38 -0.79 17.67
N TRP A 87 -31.21 -0.67 18.70
CA TRP A 87 -31.58 -1.77 19.57
C TRP A 87 -32.76 -2.55 19.01
N GLU A 88 -32.55 -3.84 18.76
CA GLU A 88 -33.61 -4.80 18.49
C GLU A 88 -34.26 -5.27 19.81
N ALA A 89 -33.45 -5.42 20.87
CA ALA A 89 -33.92 -5.80 22.21
C ALA A 89 -33.07 -5.16 23.32
N GLY A 90 -33.65 -5.01 24.52
CA GLY A 90 -32.92 -4.59 25.73
C GLY A 90 -32.40 -3.13 25.72
N LYS A 91 -33.03 -2.23 24.96
CA LYS A 91 -32.64 -0.81 24.88
C LYS A 91 -32.62 -0.14 26.27
N PRO A 92 -31.54 0.58 26.63
CA PRO A 92 -31.53 1.41 27.84
C PRO A 92 -32.64 2.47 27.84
N GLY A 93 -33.22 2.76 29.02
CA GLY A 93 -34.30 3.74 29.14
C GLY A 93 -33.88 5.18 28.82
N THR A 94 -32.59 5.50 28.97
CA THR A 94 -32.06 6.87 28.84
C THR A 94 -31.58 7.24 27.43
N ILE A 95 -31.52 6.28 26.50
CA ILE A 95 -31.05 6.50 25.13
C ILE A 95 -32.20 6.26 24.15
N ALA A 96 -32.38 7.17 23.19
CA ALA A 96 -33.33 6.99 22.10
C ALA A 96 -32.89 5.83 21.19
N ASN A 97 -33.84 5.09 20.62
CA ASN A 97 -33.45 4.12 19.59
C ASN A 97 -32.93 4.87 18.35
N ASP A 98 -32.15 4.20 17.53
CA ASP A 98 -31.55 4.75 16.31
C ASP A 98 -30.69 6.00 16.56
N GLN A 99 -30.03 6.06 17.74
CA GLN A 99 -29.18 7.18 18.09
C GLN A 99 -27.99 7.25 17.11
N VAL A 100 -27.87 8.38 16.42
CA VAL A 100 -26.71 8.70 15.59
C VAL A 100 -25.59 9.24 16.47
N ARG A 101 -24.38 8.73 16.28
CA ARG A 101 -23.13 9.22 16.87
C ARG A 101 -22.16 9.59 15.78
N CYS A 102 -21.93 10.89 15.62
CA CYS A 102 -20.95 11.45 14.70
C CYS A 102 -19.61 11.57 15.42
N SER A 103 -18.62 10.78 15.00
CA SER A 103 -17.26 10.82 15.54
C SER A 103 -16.40 11.79 14.75
N LEU A 104 -15.76 12.75 15.43
CA LEU A 104 -14.80 13.69 14.86
C LEU A 104 -13.37 13.29 15.22
N GLY A 105 -12.55 13.09 14.19
CA GLY A 105 -11.17 12.63 14.28
C GLY A 105 -10.14 13.76 14.37
N ASP A 106 -8.99 13.48 14.99
CA ASP A 106 -7.76 14.27 14.81
C ASP A 106 -7.03 13.90 13.50
N GLN A 107 -5.83 14.45 13.25
CA GLN A 107 -5.08 14.15 12.03
C GLN A 107 -4.66 12.67 11.90
N LEU A 108 -4.69 11.90 12.99
CA LEU A 108 -4.37 10.47 13.04
C LEU A 108 -5.63 9.60 12.89
N GLY A 109 -6.81 10.21 12.82
CA GLY A 109 -8.10 9.52 12.82
C GLY A 109 -8.57 9.07 14.20
N SER A 110 -7.96 9.55 15.29
CA SER A 110 -8.40 9.22 16.66
C SER A 110 -9.72 9.91 16.99
N SER A 111 -10.70 9.18 17.54
CA SER A 111 -12.04 9.69 17.87
C SER A 111 -12.02 10.64 19.07
N THR A 112 -11.82 11.93 18.82
CA THR A 112 -11.69 12.96 19.86
C THR A 112 -13.02 13.47 20.40
N LEU A 113 -14.06 13.51 19.56
CA LEU A 113 -15.39 14.00 19.91
C LEU A 113 -16.46 13.06 19.36
N GLU A 114 -17.51 12.79 20.14
CA GLU A 114 -18.75 12.21 19.64
C GLU A 114 -19.90 13.21 19.82
N LEU A 115 -20.63 13.47 18.74
CA LEU A 115 -21.82 14.31 18.73
C LEU A 115 -23.06 13.48 18.40
N ASP A 116 -24.21 13.87 18.94
CA ASP A 116 -25.50 13.30 18.54
C ASP A 116 -26.01 13.91 17.21
N GLN A 117 -27.15 13.42 16.74
CA GLN A 117 -27.81 13.90 15.51
C GLN A 117 -28.23 15.39 15.56
N GLN A 118 -28.34 16.00 16.75
CA GLN A 118 -28.61 17.42 16.95
C GLN A 118 -27.33 18.26 17.11
N GLY A 119 -26.15 17.63 17.05
CA GLY A 119 -24.87 18.29 17.31
C GLY A 119 -24.56 18.49 18.79
N GLY A 120 -25.32 17.86 19.69
CA GLY A 120 -25.06 17.84 21.12
C GLY A 120 -23.87 16.96 21.47
N LEU A 121 -23.09 17.36 22.48
CA LEU A 121 -21.90 16.62 22.90
C LEU A 121 -22.27 15.34 23.64
N VAL A 122 -21.85 14.18 23.11
CA VAL A 122 -22.02 12.87 23.73
C VAL A 122 -20.78 12.47 24.53
N SER A 123 -19.59 12.60 23.92
CA SER A 123 -18.34 12.29 24.59
C SER A 123 -17.16 13.07 24.01
N GLN A 124 -16.10 13.22 24.82
CA GLN A 124 -14.84 13.82 24.41
C GLN A 124 -13.68 13.03 25.01
N GLU A 125 -12.66 12.75 24.20
CA GLU A 125 -11.49 11.97 24.60
C GLU A 125 -10.22 12.58 24.03
N SER A 126 -9.14 12.54 24.78
CA SER A 126 -7.80 12.99 24.37
C SER A 126 -6.79 11.89 24.65
N TYR A 127 -5.77 11.80 23.81
CA TYR A 127 -4.81 10.71 23.80
C TYR A 127 -3.39 11.23 24.07
N TYR A 128 -2.61 10.45 24.80
CA TYR A 128 -1.15 10.54 24.75
C TYR A 128 -0.65 10.14 23.36
N PRO A 129 0.58 10.52 22.96
CA PRO A 129 1.09 10.26 21.60
C PRO A 129 0.99 8.80 21.16
N PHE A 130 1.14 7.84 22.08
CA PHE A 130 1.06 6.41 21.80
C PHE A 130 -0.33 5.80 22.12
N GLY A 131 -1.39 6.60 22.12
CA GLY A 131 -2.77 6.12 22.14
C GLY A 131 -3.36 5.73 23.49
N GLY A 132 -2.60 5.89 24.58
CA GLY A 132 -3.18 5.86 25.92
C GLY A 132 -4.16 7.02 26.11
N THR A 133 -5.33 6.79 26.71
CA THR A 133 -6.28 7.87 27.01
C THR A 133 -5.68 8.78 28.08
N ALA A 134 -5.43 10.05 27.72
CA ALA A 134 -4.94 11.08 28.63
C ALA A 134 -6.09 11.68 29.44
N TRP A 135 -7.24 11.89 28.80
CA TRP A 135 -8.46 12.39 29.43
C TRP A 135 -9.69 11.89 28.68
N TRP A 136 -10.78 11.63 29.40
CA TRP A 136 -12.05 11.20 28.83
C TRP A 136 -13.22 11.66 29.69
N ALA A 137 -14.23 12.23 29.05
CA ALA A 137 -15.54 12.50 29.63
C ALA A 137 -16.66 12.08 28.67
N ALA A 138 -17.82 11.75 29.23
CA ALA A 138 -19.05 11.48 28.50
C ALA A 138 -20.22 12.14 29.23
N HIS A 139 -21.28 12.48 28.50
CA HIS A 139 -22.48 13.10 29.04
C HIS A 139 -23.18 12.20 30.07
N SER A 140 -23.12 10.88 29.90
CA SER A 140 -23.61 9.90 30.87
C SER A 140 -22.74 8.64 30.90
N ALA A 141 -22.82 7.89 32.01
CA ALA A 141 -22.18 6.58 32.13
C ALA A 141 -22.73 5.56 31.12
N VAL A 142 -24.01 5.71 30.73
CA VAL A 142 -24.64 4.86 29.71
C VAL A 142 -24.05 5.17 28.34
N ASP A 143 -23.88 6.45 27.99
CA ASP A 143 -23.25 6.85 26.72
C ASP A 143 -21.80 6.37 26.61
N ALA A 144 -21.06 6.43 27.72
CA ALA A 144 -19.67 5.99 27.79
C ALA A 144 -19.50 4.51 27.40
N ARG A 145 -20.48 3.64 27.69
CA ARG A 145 -20.44 2.19 27.42
C ARG A 145 -20.40 1.87 25.93
N TYR A 146 -21.00 2.70 25.08
CA TYR A 146 -21.13 2.42 23.64
C TYR A 146 -20.00 3.01 22.78
N LYS A 147 -19.03 3.73 23.37
CA LYS A 147 -17.83 4.20 22.68
C LYS A 147 -16.74 3.11 22.64
N THR A 148 -16.67 2.40 21.51
CA THR A 148 -15.73 1.29 21.29
C THR A 148 -14.53 1.68 20.41
N VAL A 149 -14.75 2.54 19.42
CA VAL A 149 -13.71 3.07 18.52
C VAL A 149 -13.07 4.32 19.14
N ARG A 150 -11.74 4.33 19.26
CA ARG A 150 -10.98 5.37 19.98
C ARG A 150 -9.75 5.82 19.20
N TYR A 151 -8.54 5.51 19.66
CA TYR A 151 -7.27 5.93 19.06
C TYR A 151 -7.07 5.37 17.65
N SER A 152 -6.61 6.20 16.71
CA SER A 152 -6.39 5.88 15.29
C SER A 152 -7.59 5.18 14.61
N GLY A 153 -8.81 5.48 15.06
CA GLY A 153 -10.02 4.86 14.54
C GLY A 153 -10.12 3.36 14.81
N LYS A 154 -9.40 2.83 15.81
CA LYS A 154 -9.39 1.40 16.16
C LYS A 154 -10.26 1.09 17.38
N GLU A 155 -10.83 -0.11 17.38
CA GLU A 155 -11.58 -0.61 18.53
C GLU A 155 -10.62 -0.93 19.69
N ARG A 156 -10.94 -0.43 20.88
CA ARG A 156 -10.27 -0.80 22.13
C ARG A 156 -11.09 -1.90 22.81
N ASP A 157 -10.50 -3.08 22.96
CA ASP A 157 -11.15 -4.22 23.61
C ASP A 157 -11.10 -4.10 25.15
N ALA A 158 -11.81 -4.98 25.86
CA ALA A 158 -11.88 -4.94 27.32
C ALA A 158 -10.50 -5.21 27.96
N SER A 159 -9.66 -6.01 27.30
CA SER A 159 -8.23 -6.18 27.63
C SER A 159 -7.41 -4.87 27.59
N GLY A 160 -7.97 -3.80 27.03
CA GLY A 160 -7.30 -2.52 26.81
C GLY A 160 -6.48 -2.46 25.52
N LEU A 161 -6.26 -3.59 24.85
CA LEU A 161 -5.57 -3.67 23.58
C LEU A 161 -6.40 -3.02 22.47
N TYR A 162 -5.72 -2.44 21.49
CA TYR A 162 -6.34 -1.99 20.25
C TYR A 162 -6.21 -3.06 19.18
N TYR A 163 -7.32 -3.41 18.54
CA TYR A 163 -7.32 -4.30 17.39
C TYR A 163 -7.13 -3.49 16.10
N TYR A 164 -6.00 -3.72 15.41
CA TYR A 164 -5.68 -3.02 14.16
C TYR A 164 -6.05 -3.81 12.90
N GLY A 165 -6.36 -5.10 13.01
CA GLY A 165 -6.62 -5.99 11.87
C GLY A 165 -5.77 -7.25 11.96
N PHE A 166 -4.47 -7.12 11.67
CA PHE A 166 -3.52 -8.23 11.72
C PHE A 166 -2.78 -8.34 13.06
N ARG A 167 -2.63 -7.23 13.78
CA ARG A 167 -1.95 -7.20 15.08
C ARG A 167 -2.79 -6.49 16.14
N TYR A 168 -2.48 -6.80 17.39
CA TYR A 168 -2.98 -6.08 18.56
C TYR A 168 -1.89 -5.16 19.11
N TYR A 169 -2.29 -3.95 19.48
CA TYR A 169 -1.41 -2.91 19.97
C TYR A 169 -1.65 -2.66 21.46
N ALA A 170 -0.56 -2.61 22.24
CA ALA A 170 -0.60 -2.28 23.65
C ALA A 170 -0.15 -0.81 23.87
N PRO A 171 -1.08 0.15 24.03
CA PRO A 171 -0.73 1.57 24.14
C PRO A 171 0.12 1.88 25.38
N TRP A 172 -0.03 1.12 26.46
CA TRP A 172 0.79 1.29 27.68
C TRP A 172 2.22 0.77 27.53
N LEU A 173 2.47 -0.16 26.60
CA LEU A 173 3.83 -0.64 26.25
C LEU A 173 4.41 0.10 25.04
N GLN A 174 3.59 0.91 24.38
CA GLN A 174 3.93 1.68 23.18
C GLN A 174 4.44 0.80 22.02
N ARG A 175 3.95 -0.44 21.93
CA ARG A 175 4.42 -1.44 20.96
C ARG A 175 3.36 -2.46 20.58
N TRP A 176 3.59 -3.16 19.47
CA TRP A 176 2.82 -4.34 19.11
C TRP A 176 3.06 -5.48 20.10
N ILE A 177 2.04 -6.32 20.34
CA ILE A 177 2.20 -7.50 21.22
C ILE A 177 2.68 -8.74 20.47
N SER A 178 2.79 -8.65 19.16
CA SER A 178 3.28 -9.70 18.26
C SER A 178 4.23 -9.08 17.24
N PRO A 179 5.20 -9.87 16.72
CA PRO A 179 6.13 -9.37 15.71
C PRO A 179 5.39 -8.99 14.42
N ASP A 180 5.98 -8.10 13.64
CA ASP A 180 5.53 -7.74 12.30
C ASP A 180 5.50 -8.93 11.35
N LEU A 181 4.44 -9.03 10.57
CA LEU A 181 4.25 -10.11 9.60
C LEU A 181 5.16 -9.96 8.38
N SER A 182 5.68 -8.76 8.11
CA SER A 182 6.61 -8.53 6.99
C SER A 182 8.04 -8.96 7.29
N GLY A 183 8.36 -9.36 8.53
CA GLY A 183 9.69 -9.84 8.89
C GLY A 183 10.76 -8.74 8.95
N GLU A 184 12.02 -9.17 9.04
CA GLU A 184 13.17 -8.31 9.30
C GLU A 184 13.53 -7.36 8.13
N ASP A 185 13.00 -7.64 6.93
CA ASP A 185 13.23 -6.85 5.72
C ASP A 185 12.68 -5.42 5.82
N ALA A 186 11.63 -5.21 6.62
CA ALA A 186 11.02 -3.89 6.83
C ALA A 186 11.65 -3.11 7.99
N ASP A 187 12.04 -3.81 9.07
CA ASP A 187 12.59 -3.26 10.29
C ASP A 187 13.21 -4.37 11.15
N LEU A 188 14.41 -4.16 11.69
CA LEU A 188 15.01 -5.11 12.64
C LEU A 188 14.20 -5.19 13.95
N ASN A 189 13.43 -4.16 14.29
CA ASN A 189 12.54 -4.17 15.45
C ASN A 189 11.09 -4.47 15.04
N LEU A 190 10.75 -5.76 14.99
CA LEU A 190 9.43 -6.27 14.61
C LEU A 190 8.28 -5.85 15.54
N TYR A 191 8.57 -5.28 16.71
CA TYR A 191 7.54 -4.82 17.66
C TYR A 191 7.34 -3.31 17.65
N ARG A 192 8.16 -2.57 16.87
CA ARG A 192 8.16 -1.11 16.87
C ARG A 192 6.84 -0.56 16.32
N MET A 193 6.25 0.38 17.05
CA MET A 193 5.07 1.11 16.59
C MET A 193 5.52 2.36 15.84
N LEU A 194 5.10 2.50 14.57
CA LEU A 194 5.18 3.76 13.81
C LEU A 194 6.55 4.44 13.82
N ARG A 195 7.64 3.65 13.82
CA ARG A 195 9.02 4.14 13.91
C ARG A 195 9.27 5.06 15.12
N ASN A 196 8.52 4.88 16.20
CA ASN A 196 8.48 5.74 17.39
C ASN A 196 8.04 7.20 17.11
N ASN A 197 7.34 7.45 16.00
CA ASN A 197 6.80 8.77 15.66
C ASN A 197 5.28 8.69 15.38
N PRO A 198 4.46 8.40 16.41
CA PRO A 198 3.02 8.20 16.26
C PRO A 198 2.23 9.50 16.01
N ILE A 199 2.89 10.66 16.05
CA ILE A 199 2.26 11.97 15.77
C ILE A 199 2.16 12.23 14.26
N ASN A 200 3.05 11.62 13.47
CA ASN A 200 3.17 11.88 12.03
C ASN A 200 2.85 10.65 11.16
N HIS A 201 2.65 9.47 11.78
CA HIS A 201 2.37 8.24 11.07
C HIS A 201 1.12 7.56 11.62
N VAL A 202 0.45 6.78 10.78
CA VAL A 202 -0.73 5.99 11.13
C VAL A 202 -0.53 4.58 10.58
N ASP A 203 -0.90 3.56 11.35
CA ASP A 203 -0.98 2.18 10.89
C ASP A 203 -2.46 1.82 10.80
N LEU A 204 -2.94 1.48 9.61
CA LEU A 204 -4.34 1.19 9.39
C LEU A 204 -4.72 -0.27 9.60
N LYS A 205 -3.78 -1.21 9.55
CA LYS A 205 -4.11 -2.64 9.53
C LYS A 205 -3.32 -3.47 10.54
N GLY A 206 -2.32 -2.88 11.19
CA GLY A 206 -1.34 -3.63 11.97
C GLY A 206 -0.54 -4.60 11.10
N ASN A 207 -0.49 -4.37 9.80
CA ASN A 207 0.44 -4.98 8.84
C ASN A 207 0.99 -3.83 8.00
N VAL A 208 2.24 -3.94 7.58
CA VAL A 208 3.07 -2.80 7.14
C VAL A 208 2.33 -1.96 6.10
N ALA A 209 2.42 -0.64 6.27
CA ALA A 209 2.33 0.32 5.17
C ALA A 209 3.17 -0.20 3.98
N ILE A 210 2.94 0.32 2.77
CA ILE A 210 3.86 0.07 1.67
C ILE A 210 5.30 0.36 2.16
N PRO A 211 6.23 -0.62 2.14
CA PRO A 211 7.61 -0.41 2.56
C PRO A 211 8.22 0.83 1.92
N LEU A 212 9.10 1.53 2.63
CA LEU A 212 9.83 2.68 2.06
C LEU A 212 11.00 2.17 1.21
N THR A 213 10.67 1.36 0.22
CA THR A 213 11.59 0.84 -0.79
C THR A 213 11.07 1.30 -2.13
N ALA A 214 11.94 1.88 -2.94
CA ALA A 214 11.67 2.25 -4.32
C ALA A 214 12.44 1.32 -5.25
N HIS A 215 11.76 0.74 -6.24
CA HIS A 215 12.32 -0.15 -7.23
C HIS A 215 12.29 0.53 -8.59
N PHE A 216 13.45 0.57 -9.23
CA PHE A 216 13.62 0.97 -10.62
C PHE A 216 14.21 -0.20 -11.40
N TYR A 217 13.71 -0.46 -12.60
CA TYR A 217 14.30 -1.46 -13.50
C TYR A 217 14.90 -0.79 -14.72
N TRP A 218 16.12 -1.19 -15.10
CA TRP A 218 16.75 -0.75 -16.34
C TRP A 218 17.68 -1.82 -16.92
N ASP A 219 17.41 -2.22 -18.15
CA ASP A 219 18.27 -3.10 -18.94
C ASP A 219 18.33 -2.68 -20.41
N GLY A 220 19.39 -3.09 -21.11
CA GLY A 220 19.62 -2.82 -22.53
C GLY A 220 20.80 -1.87 -22.83
N GLY A 221 21.31 -1.16 -21.82
CA GLY A 221 22.51 -0.31 -21.91
C GLY A 221 22.67 0.57 -20.68
N ASN A 222 23.58 1.54 -20.74
CA ASN A 222 23.75 2.56 -19.70
C ASN A 222 22.43 3.29 -19.43
N ILE A 223 22.13 3.56 -18.16
CA ILE A 223 20.98 4.39 -17.76
C ILE A 223 21.20 5.80 -18.31
N PRO A 224 20.26 6.36 -19.09
CA PRO A 224 20.33 7.74 -19.54
C PRO A 224 20.42 8.69 -18.35
N ILE A 225 21.33 9.68 -18.43
CA ILE A 225 21.53 10.69 -17.38
C ILE A 225 20.21 11.30 -16.88
N PRO A 226 19.23 11.68 -17.74
CA PRO A 226 17.96 12.23 -17.26
C PRO A 226 17.17 11.29 -16.35
N HIS A 227 17.22 9.98 -16.59
CA HIS A 227 16.54 8.97 -15.79
C HIS A 227 17.29 8.68 -14.49
N LEU A 228 18.62 8.62 -14.55
CA LEU A 228 19.45 8.49 -13.34
C LEU A 228 19.28 9.70 -12.42
N GLN A 229 19.17 10.91 -12.98
CA GLN A 229 18.84 12.12 -12.22
C GLN A 229 17.49 12.00 -11.52
N ASN A 230 16.46 11.41 -12.16
CA ASN A 230 15.17 11.18 -11.50
C ASN A 230 15.31 10.26 -10.27
N MET A 231 16.10 9.18 -10.37
CA MET A 231 16.35 8.26 -9.26
C MET A 231 17.11 8.94 -8.10
N LEU A 232 18.13 9.72 -8.42
CA LEU A 232 18.91 10.46 -7.42
C LEU A 232 18.08 11.57 -6.76
N LEU A 233 17.27 12.27 -7.53
CA LEU A 233 16.34 13.28 -7.04
C LEU A 233 15.26 12.67 -6.15
N PHE A 234 14.74 11.49 -6.51
CA PHE A 234 13.83 10.73 -5.65
C PHE A 234 14.48 10.50 -4.28
N LYS A 235 15.75 10.08 -4.24
CA LYS A 235 16.49 9.84 -2.99
C LYS A 235 16.71 11.11 -2.17
N GLU A 236 17.04 12.22 -2.82
CA GLU A 236 17.21 13.53 -2.17
C GLU A 236 15.91 13.98 -1.49
N ILE A 237 14.78 13.88 -2.20
CA ILE A 237 13.47 14.31 -1.70
C ILE A 237 12.89 13.32 -0.66
N ASN A 238 13.28 12.05 -0.73
CA ASN A 238 12.79 10.97 0.11
C ASN A 238 13.96 10.23 0.79
N PRO A 239 14.65 10.85 1.76
CA PRO A 239 15.85 10.30 2.37
C PRO A 239 15.61 8.97 3.10
N ASP A 240 14.39 8.74 3.59
CA ASP A 240 14.00 7.52 4.29
C ASP A 240 13.74 6.32 3.37
N TYR A 241 13.65 6.54 2.06
CA TYR A 241 13.46 5.45 1.10
C TYR A 241 14.78 4.76 0.77
N GLN A 242 14.79 3.43 0.84
CA GLN A 242 15.80 2.62 0.16
C GLN A 242 15.52 2.66 -1.36
N VAL A 243 16.56 2.83 -2.19
CA VAL A 243 16.40 2.87 -3.64
C VAL A 243 17.15 1.71 -4.28
N ASN A 244 16.39 0.75 -4.79
CA ASN A 244 16.88 -0.43 -5.48
C ASN A 244 16.83 -0.20 -7.00
N VAL A 245 17.98 -0.36 -7.67
CA VAL A 245 18.10 -0.27 -9.12
C VAL A 245 18.42 -1.66 -9.67
N TRP A 246 17.42 -2.30 -10.25
CA TRP A 246 17.51 -3.61 -10.87
C TRP A 246 18.11 -3.49 -12.27
N THR A 247 19.30 -4.06 -12.46
CA THR A 247 20.00 -4.12 -13.75
C THR A 247 20.83 -5.40 -13.81
N SER A 248 20.86 -6.03 -14.98
CA SER A 248 21.70 -7.21 -15.22
C SER A 248 23.21 -6.89 -15.23
N GLN A 249 23.58 -5.61 -15.36
CA GLN A 249 24.97 -5.18 -15.48
C GLN A 249 25.21 -3.93 -14.63
N VAL A 250 26.05 -4.07 -13.60
CA VAL A 250 26.39 -2.98 -12.68
C VAL A 250 26.96 -1.74 -13.40
N LYS A 251 27.70 -1.93 -14.50
CA LYS A 251 28.28 -0.85 -15.31
C LYS A 251 27.21 0.07 -15.92
N HIS A 252 25.99 -0.42 -16.13
CA HIS A 252 24.90 0.40 -16.67
C HIS A 252 24.48 1.51 -15.72
N LEU A 253 24.70 1.33 -14.41
CA LEU A 253 24.48 2.34 -13.38
C LEU A 253 25.77 3.13 -13.08
N LEU A 254 26.91 2.43 -12.93
CA LEU A 254 28.15 3.07 -12.49
C LEU A 254 28.77 3.99 -13.54
N ASN A 255 28.70 3.65 -14.83
CA ASN A 255 29.29 4.50 -15.87
C ASN A 255 28.59 5.88 -15.94
N PRO A 256 27.25 5.97 -15.99
CA PRO A 256 26.57 7.26 -15.95
C PRO A 256 26.77 8.02 -14.64
N LEU A 257 26.87 7.34 -13.49
CA LEU A 257 27.19 8.00 -12.22
C LEU A 257 28.57 8.67 -12.25
N ALA A 258 29.57 8.01 -12.83
CA ALA A 258 30.91 8.56 -13.01
C ALA A 258 30.92 9.72 -14.03
N GLU A 259 30.12 9.63 -15.09
CA GLU A 259 29.94 10.73 -16.05
C GLU A 259 29.30 11.95 -15.36
N MET A 260 28.26 11.73 -14.55
CA MET A 260 27.60 12.79 -13.79
C MET A 260 28.49 13.43 -12.74
N SER A 261 29.36 12.67 -12.06
CA SER A 261 30.27 13.23 -11.03
C SER A 261 31.30 14.19 -11.62
N GLU A 262 31.67 14.00 -12.89
CA GLU A 262 32.60 14.85 -13.64
C GLU A 262 31.88 15.82 -14.61
N SER A 263 30.54 15.84 -14.62
CA SER A 263 29.75 16.67 -15.53
C SER A 263 30.05 18.16 -15.34
N ASN A 264 29.91 18.99 -16.37
CA ASN A 264 29.98 20.45 -16.18
C ASN A 264 28.70 21.02 -15.55
N ASP A 265 27.59 20.26 -15.50
CA ASP A 265 26.36 20.65 -14.83
C ASP A 265 26.50 20.47 -13.30
N PRO A 266 26.45 21.55 -12.50
CA PRO A 266 26.55 21.45 -11.05
C PRO A 266 25.47 20.58 -10.39
N ALA A 267 24.26 20.51 -10.95
CA ALA A 267 23.17 19.69 -10.41
C ALA A 267 23.48 18.20 -10.59
N GLU A 268 23.99 17.82 -11.76
CA GLU A 268 24.44 16.44 -12.04
C GLU A 268 25.55 16.02 -11.10
N ARG A 269 26.61 16.84 -10.98
CA ARG A 269 27.72 16.57 -10.08
C ARG A 269 27.25 16.44 -8.63
N HIS A 270 26.43 17.38 -8.17
CA HIS A 270 25.93 17.35 -6.80
C HIS A 270 25.13 16.08 -6.51
N MET A 271 24.15 15.75 -7.35
CA MET A 271 23.32 14.56 -7.15
C MET A 271 24.15 13.27 -7.16
N ALA A 272 25.10 13.14 -8.09
CA ALA A 272 25.97 11.97 -8.17
C ALA A 272 26.87 11.83 -6.94
N LEU A 273 27.49 12.92 -6.48
CA LEU A 273 28.39 12.90 -5.32
C LEU A 273 27.64 12.73 -3.99
N ALA A 274 26.47 13.34 -3.85
CA ALA A 274 25.68 13.29 -2.62
C ALA A 274 24.89 11.98 -2.46
N HIS A 275 24.33 11.45 -3.55
CA HIS A 275 23.39 10.31 -3.48
C HIS A 275 23.79 9.10 -4.33
N GLY A 276 24.83 9.18 -5.16
CA GLY A 276 25.25 8.06 -6.02
C GLY A 276 25.53 6.78 -5.23
N GLY A 277 26.18 6.89 -4.07
CA GLY A 277 26.43 5.76 -3.16
C GLY A 277 25.19 5.26 -2.39
N SER A 278 24.06 5.95 -2.49
CA SER A 278 22.80 5.55 -1.85
C SER A 278 21.91 4.68 -2.75
N LEU A 279 22.22 4.58 -4.04
CA LEU A 279 21.52 3.70 -4.97
C LEU A 279 22.06 2.28 -4.82
N ILE A 280 21.19 1.33 -4.49
CA ILE A 280 21.55 -0.07 -4.30
C ILE A 280 21.34 -0.80 -5.62
N GLN A 281 22.43 -1.19 -6.29
CA GLN A 281 22.32 -2.04 -7.46
C GLN A 281 21.88 -3.45 -7.04
N ARG A 282 20.91 -4.00 -7.78
CA ARG A 282 20.38 -5.34 -7.57
C ARG A 282 20.37 -6.12 -8.89
N ASN A 283 20.60 -7.43 -8.82
CA ASN A 283 20.58 -8.29 -10.01
C ASN A 283 19.20 -8.97 -10.15
N PRO A 284 18.54 -8.91 -11.32
CA PRO A 284 17.31 -9.66 -11.59
C PRO A 284 17.38 -11.16 -11.27
N GLU A 285 18.53 -11.81 -11.47
CA GLU A 285 18.71 -13.25 -11.16
C GLU A 285 18.51 -13.55 -9.67
N GLU A 286 18.93 -12.64 -8.78
CA GLU A 286 18.75 -12.78 -7.33
C GLU A 286 17.27 -12.68 -6.95
N LEU A 287 16.52 -11.78 -7.61
CA LEU A 287 15.08 -11.65 -7.40
C LEU A 287 14.34 -12.93 -7.80
N PHE A 288 14.61 -13.47 -8.99
CA PHE A 288 13.96 -14.70 -9.44
C PHE A 288 14.36 -15.92 -8.61
N SER A 289 15.61 -15.97 -8.13
CA SER A 289 16.06 -16.98 -7.15
C SER A 289 15.25 -16.90 -5.85
N ALA A 290 15.07 -15.70 -5.28
CA ALA A 290 14.24 -15.51 -4.09
C ALA A 290 12.75 -15.82 -4.35
N LEU A 291 12.22 -15.38 -5.50
CA LEU A 291 10.85 -15.65 -5.93
C LEU A 291 10.60 -17.16 -6.07
N SER A 292 11.58 -17.94 -6.53
CA SER A 292 11.48 -19.39 -6.67
C SER A 292 11.20 -20.14 -5.37
N GLN A 293 11.58 -19.54 -4.23
CA GLN A 293 11.33 -20.09 -2.90
C GLN A 293 9.97 -19.67 -2.33
N ALA A 294 9.35 -18.64 -2.92
CA ALA A 294 8.21 -17.92 -2.36
C ALA A 294 6.93 -18.03 -3.18
N TYR A 295 7.04 -18.28 -4.49
CA TYR A 295 5.92 -18.19 -5.43
C TYR A 295 5.84 -19.44 -6.34
N PRO A 296 4.70 -20.16 -6.38
CA PRO A 296 4.58 -21.44 -7.08
C PRO A 296 4.96 -21.40 -8.57
N ASN A 297 4.62 -20.32 -9.27
CA ASN A 297 4.86 -20.16 -10.71
C ASN A 297 6.16 -19.39 -11.04
N ALA A 298 7.04 -19.16 -10.07
CA ALA A 298 8.24 -18.34 -10.23
C ALA A 298 9.14 -18.75 -11.40
N LYS A 299 9.37 -20.06 -11.60
CA LYS A 299 10.19 -20.56 -12.72
C LYS A 299 9.61 -20.23 -14.09
N LYS A 300 8.27 -20.15 -14.20
CA LYS A 300 7.62 -19.73 -15.45
C LYS A 300 7.84 -18.25 -15.69
N LEU A 301 7.65 -17.42 -14.67
CA LEU A 301 7.90 -15.98 -14.73
C LEU A 301 9.37 -15.68 -15.08
N GLU A 302 10.32 -16.39 -14.48
CA GLU A 302 11.75 -16.29 -14.81
C GLU A 302 12.03 -16.68 -16.27
N ALA A 303 11.38 -17.74 -16.77
CA ALA A 303 11.50 -18.14 -18.17
C ALA A 303 10.90 -17.09 -19.12
N PHE A 304 9.79 -16.45 -18.75
CA PHE A 304 9.21 -15.35 -19.53
C PHE A 304 10.12 -14.12 -19.52
N TYR A 305 10.64 -13.74 -18.36
CA TYR A 305 11.63 -12.67 -18.24
C TYR A 305 12.87 -12.94 -19.12
N SER A 306 13.38 -14.17 -19.06
CA SER A 306 14.51 -14.62 -19.89
C SER A 306 14.17 -14.55 -21.38
N ARG A 307 12.97 -14.92 -21.79
CA ARG A 307 12.49 -14.78 -23.17
C ARG A 307 12.47 -13.31 -23.60
N GLU A 308 11.88 -12.42 -22.79
CA GLU A 308 11.71 -11.02 -23.17
C GLU A 308 13.05 -10.23 -23.16
N THR A 309 14.06 -10.69 -22.43
CA THR A 309 15.39 -10.04 -22.36
C THR A 309 16.42 -10.60 -23.35
N ASN A 310 16.11 -11.70 -24.04
CA ASN A 310 17.01 -12.39 -24.97
C ASN A 310 16.49 -12.42 -26.42
N GLY A 311 17.36 -12.83 -27.34
CA GLY A 311 17.04 -12.94 -28.77
C GLY A 311 17.17 -11.63 -29.57
N PRO A 312 16.95 -11.68 -30.90
CA PRO A 312 17.15 -10.55 -31.82
C PRO A 312 16.16 -9.40 -31.62
N TYR A 313 15.03 -9.65 -30.95
CA TYR A 313 13.97 -8.67 -30.77
C TYR A 313 13.45 -8.63 -29.32
N LYS A 314 14.34 -8.35 -28.38
CA LYS A 314 14.06 -8.21 -26.93
C LYS A 314 12.90 -7.26 -26.64
N ASN A 315 12.04 -7.60 -25.68
CA ASN A 315 10.93 -6.82 -25.16
C ASN A 315 11.14 -6.35 -23.72
N TYR A 316 12.02 -5.37 -23.57
CA TYR A 316 12.33 -4.77 -22.29
C TYR A 316 11.11 -4.20 -21.57
N ALA A 317 10.05 -3.78 -22.29
CA ALA A 317 8.80 -3.38 -21.67
C ALA A 317 8.10 -4.51 -20.91
N ALA A 318 7.89 -5.67 -21.54
CA ALA A 318 7.30 -6.82 -20.86
C ALA A 318 8.22 -7.36 -19.75
N ALA A 319 9.54 -7.33 -19.97
CA ALA A 319 10.51 -7.68 -18.93
C ALA A 319 10.41 -6.73 -17.73
N SER A 320 10.24 -5.42 -17.96
CA SER A 320 10.05 -4.41 -16.92
C SER A 320 8.79 -4.66 -16.11
N ASP A 321 7.66 -4.97 -16.76
CA ASP A 321 6.40 -5.27 -16.07
C ASP A 321 6.52 -6.52 -15.17
N LEU A 322 7.24 -7.55 -15.65
CA LEU A 322 7.53 -8.75 -14.85
C LEU A 322 8.39 -8.40 -13.63
N MET A 323 9.40 -7.54 -13.81
CA MET A 323 10.28 -7.09 -12.72
C MET A 323 9.56 -6.19 -11.72
N GLU A 324 8.71 -5.28 -12.18
CA GLU A 324 7.82 -4.43 -11.38
C GLU A 324 7.00 -5.29 -10.42
N LEU A 325 6.27 -6.27 -10.95
CA LEU A 325 5.41 -7.13 -10.15
C LEU A 325 6.19 -8.08 -9.26
N ALA A 326 7.26 -8.70 -9.76
CA ALA A 326 8.07 -9.62 -8.97
C ALA A 326 8.77 -8.92 -7.79
N SER A 327 9.36 -7.74 -8.04
CA SER A 327 10.06 -6.98 -6.98
C SER A 327 9.11 -6.45 -5.93
N THR A 328 8.00 -5.83 -6.32
CA THR A 328 6.98 -5.34 -5.38
C THR A 328 6.20 -6.45 -4.69
N TYR A 329 6.04 -7.62 -5.32
CA TYR A 329 5.49 -8.79 -4.62
C TYR A 329 6.47 -9.35 -3.58
N MET A 330 7.76 -9.40 -3.88
CA MET A 330 8.73 -9.98 -2.95
C MET A 330 9.07 -9.05 -1.80
N GLU A 331 9.37 -7.79 -2.10
CA GLU A 331 9.91 -6.82 -1.13
C GLU A 331 8.86 -5.77 -0.72
N GLY A 332 7.67 -5.77 -1.34
CA GLY A 332 6.73 -4.65 -1.20
C GLY A 332 7.27 -3.38 -1.85
N GLY A 333 6.75 -2.24 -1.44
CA GLY A 333 7.30 -0.95 -1.80
C GLY A 333 6.70 -0.36 -3.07
N LEU A 334 7.37 0.66 -3.59
CA LEU A 334 6.99 1.45 -4.75
C LEU A 334 7.86 1.04 -5.94
N TYR A 335 7.26 0.64 -7.05
CA TYR A 335 7.91 0.64 -8.35
C TYR A 335 7.67 1.98 -9.07
N MET A 336 8.70 2.45 -9.77
CA MET A 336 8.61 3.58 -10.68
C MET A 336 9.40 3.31 -11.96
N ASP A 337 8.80 3.63 -13.10
CA ASP A 337 9.53 3.73 -14.35
C ASP A 337 10.64 4.81 -14.23
N ALA A 338 11.77 4.55 -14.88
CA ALA A 338 12.97 5.40 -14.76
C ALA A 338 12.78 6.83 -15.31
N ASP A 339 11.80 7.04 -16.17
CA ASP A 339 11.42 8.34 -16.72
C ASP A 339 10.39 9.11 -15.88
N VAL A 340 9.92 8.52 -14.78
CA VAL A 340 9.03 9.16 -13.80
C VAL A 340 9.84 9.89 -12.74
N ALA A 341 9.33 11.03 -12.32
CA ALA A 341 9.91 11.90 -11.33
C ALA A 341 8.94 12.22 -10.19
N LEU A 342 9.49 12.68 -9.06
CA LEU A 342 8.73 13.29 -7.98
C LEU A 342 9.04 14.77 -7.88
N GLY A 343 8.01 15.58 -7.63
CA GLY A 343 8.15 17.03 -7.39
C GLY A 343 8.07 17.43 -5.92
N GLN A 344 7.72 16.48 -5.03
CA GLN A 344 7.55 16.69 -3.60
C GLN A 344 7.79 15.39 -2.82
N PRO A 345 8.06 15.47 -1.50
CA PRO A 345 8.15 14.29 -0.64
C PRO A 345 6.90 13.43 -0.71
N LEU A 346 7.08 12.12 -0.87
CA LEU A 346 6.00 11.15 -1.01
C LEU A 346 5.44 10.70 0.35
N GLY A 347 6.29 10.61 1.38
CA GLY A 347 5.93 10.03 2.66
C GLY A 347 5.60 8.52 2.54
N SER A 348 4.94 7.95 3.54
CA SER A 348 4.44 6.57 3.46
C SER A 348 3.20 6.48 2.60
N LEU A 349 3.11 5.45 1.74
CA LEU A 349 1.91 5.17 0.97
C LEU A 349 0.93 4.31 1.77
N ASP A 350 -0.32 4.74 1.78
CA ASP A 350 -1.44 3.97 2.32
C ASP A 350 -2.12 3.19 1.19
N ALA A 351 -2.13 1.86 1.33
CA ALA A 351 -2.77 0.94 0.39
C ALA A 351 -3.92 0.20 1.09
N PRO A 352 -5.15 0.74 1.09
CA PRO A 352 -6.31 0.13 1.74
C PRO A 352 -6.59 -1.31 1.26
N HIS A 353 -6.19 -1.63 0.02
CA HIS A 353 -6.33 -2.95 -0.57
C HIS A 353 -4.98 -3.67 -0.79
N GLY A 354 -3.91 -3.16 -0.19
CA GLY A 354 -2.55 -3.72 -0.27
C GLY A 354 -1.88 -3.57 -1.63
N PHE A 355 -2.47 -2.78 -2.52
CA PHE A 355 -1.98 -2.50 -3.85
C PHE A 355 -2.43 -1.11 -4.29
N LEU A 356 -1.52 -0.37 -4.91
CA LEU A 356 -1.76 0.92 -5.52
C LEU A 356 -1.19 0.91 -6.93
N VAL A 357 -1.83 1.63 -7.81
CA VAL A 357 -1.38 1.85 -9.18
C VAL A 357 -1.83 3.24 -9.61
N HIS A 358 -1.24 3.77 -10.66
CA HIS A 358 -1.72 5.01 -11.24
C HIS A 358 -3.08 4.79 -11.93
N VAL A 359 -4.10 5.48 -11.43
CA VAL A 359 -5.47 5.48 -12.01
C VAL A 359 -5.97 6.90 -12.19
N GLU A 360 -6.35 7.31 -13.40
CA GLU A 360 -7.09 8.56 -13.59
C GLU A 360 -8.37 8.29 -14.39
N ASP A 361 -9.51 8.61 -13.80
CA ASP A 361 -10.83 8.27 -14.34
C ASP A 361 -10.96 6.77 -14.68
N ARG A 362 -10.87 6.43 -15.98
CA ARG A 362 -10.91 5.05 -16.50
C ARG A 362 -9.58 4.55 -17.02
N LEU A 363 -8.54 5.37 -16.96
CA LEU A 363 -7.20 5.06 -17.45
C LEU A 363 -6.36 4.49 -16.31
N THR A 364 -5.59 3.45 -16.63
CA THR A 364 -4.64 2.82 -15.72
C THR A 364 -3.26 2.88 -16.36
N SER A 365 -2.24 3.18 -15.57
CA SER A 365 -0.83 3.18 -15.98
C SER A 365 -0.02 2.40 -14.95
N ASN A 366 0.92 1.58 -15.41
CA ASN A 366 1.84 0.84 -14.54
C ASN A 366 3.22 1.52 -14.44
N ALA A 367 3.34 2.78 -14.87
CA ALA A 367 4.58 3.54 -14.67
C ALA A 367 4.87 3.80 -13.17
N VAL A 368 3.85 3.69 -12.32
CA VAL A 368 3.96 3.75 -10.86
C VAL A 368 2.99 2.73 -10.26
N LEU A 369 3.52 1.87 -9.40
CA LEU A 369 2.78 0.84 -8.68
C LEU A 369 3.35 0.71 -7.28
N ALA A 370 2.52 0.44 -6.29
CA ALA A 370 3.00 0.06 -4.97
C ALA A 370 2.25 -1.17 -4.46
N SER A 371 2.95 -2.05 -3.76
CA SER A 371 2.34 -3.25 -3.18
C SER A 371 2.83 -3.49 -1.75
N GLU A 372 1.95 -4.05 -0.93
CA GLU A 372 2.39 -4.73 0.30
C GLU A 372 3.25 -5.95 -0.11
N PRO A 373 4.26 -6.34 0.71
CA PRO A 373 4.99 -7.58 0.50
C PRO A 373 4.02 -8.75 0.47
N ARG A 374 4.18 -9.61 -0.54
CA ARG A 374 3.32 -10.76 -0.85
C ARG A 374 1.85 -10.38 -1.03
N GLY A 375 1.59 -9.16 -1.51
CA GLY A 375 0.27 -8.63 -1.73
C GLY A 375 -0.57 -9.51 -2.64
N LYS A 376 -1.83 -9.74 -2.24
CA LYS A 376 -2.77 -10.61 -2.97
C LYS A 376 -2.97 -10.15 -4.41
N CYS A 377 -3.19 -8.86 -4.63
CA CYS A 377 -3.46 -8.31 -5.96
C CYS A 377 -2.24 -8.47 -6.90
N ALA A 378 -1.02 -8.16 -6.44
CA ALA A 378 0.19 -8.39 -7.21
C ALA A 378 0.37 -9.88 -7.57
N GLY A 379 0.09 -10.79 -6.64
CA GLY A 379 0.12 -12.23 -6.87
C GLY A 379 -0.90 -12.70 -7.91
N GLU A 380 -2.14 -12.21 -7.84
CA GLU A 380 -3.21 -12.55 -8.79
C GLU A 380 -2.91 -12.02 -10.22
N ILE A 381 -2.30 -10.82 -10.33
CA ILE A 381 -1.86 -10.27 -11.61
C ILE A 381 -0.75 -11.18 -12.19
N MET A 382 0.25 -11.57 -11.40
CA MET A 382 1.32 -12.47 -11.85
C MET A 382 0.78 -13.84 -12.30
N ASP A 383 -0.20 -14.41 -11.60
CA ASP A 383 -0.84 -15.67 -12.02
C ASP A 383 -1.57 -15.49 -13.35
N ALA A 384 -2.25 -14.36 -13.58
CA ALA A 384 -2.87 -14.08 -14.87
C ALA A 384 -1.86 -13.87 -16.00
N ILE A 385 -0.68 -13.28 -15.72
CA ILE A 385 0.43 -13.24 -16.70
C ILE A 385 0.83 -14.67 -17.08
N VAL A 386 0.98 -15.55 -16.09
CA VAL A 386 1.34 -16.96 -16.33
C VAL A 386 0.28 -17.65 -17.19
N ASP A 387 -0.99 -17.46 -16.88
CA ASP A 387 -2.08 -18.03 -17.66
C ASP A 387 -2.09 -17.48 -19.09
N LEU A 388 -1.92 -16.17 -19.30
CA LEU A 388 -1.89 -15.57 -20.63
C LEU A 388 -0.70 -16.06 -21.47
N TYR A 389 0.48 -16.19 -20.87
CA TYR A 389 1.66 -16.74 -21.55
C TYR A 389 1.54 -18.23 -21.87
N THR A 390 0.73 -19.01 -21.13
CA THR A 390 0.62 -20.47 -21.28
C THR A 390 -0.59 -20.93 -22.10
N THR A 391 -1.73 -20.24 -21.98
CA THR A 391 -3.00 -20.66 -22.62
C THR A 391 -3.18 -20.09 -24.03
N ASN A 392 -2.61 -18.92 -24.33
CA ASN A 392 -2.66 -18.32 -25.67
C ASN A 392 -1.52 -18.83 -26.57
N ALA A 393 -1.29 -20.14 -26.63
CA ALA A 393 -0.30 -20.75 -27.52
C ALA A 393 -0.57 -20.40 -29.00
N LEU A 394 -1.83 -20.16 -29.40
CA LEU A 394 -2.22 -19.71 -30.74
C LEU A 394 -1.79 -18.26 -31.08
N MET A 395 -1.46 -17.43 -30.08
CA MET A 395 -0.77 -16.14 -30.29
C MET A 395 0.74 -16.33 -30.55
N MET A 396 1.24 -17.56 -30.38
CA MET A 396 2.66 -17.94 -30.53
C MET A 396 2.89 -18.99 -31.65
N GLU A 397 1.86 -19.73 -32.08
CA GLU A 397 1.95 -20.71 -33.17
C GLU A 397 1.94 -20.03 -34.54
N GLY A 398 3.01 -20.24 -35.32
CA GLY A 398 3.19 -19.72 -36.69
C GLY A 398 4.33 -18.72 -36.86
N ASN A 399 5.00 -18.31 -35.78
CA ASN A 399 6.17 -17.44 -35.85
C ASN A 399 7.44 -18.28 -35.65
N GLU A 400 7.92 -18.91 -36.72
CA GLU A 400 9.13 -19.76 -36.73
C GLU A 400 10.42 -19.03 -36.33
N ASN A 401 10.33 -17.73 -36.04
CA ASN A 401 11.32 -17.00 -35.26
C ASN A 401 10.75 -16.76 -33.85
N TYR A 402 11.32 -17.43 -32.84
CA TYR A 402 11.03 -17.22 -31.42
C TYR A 402 11.44 -15.81 -30.95
N GLY A 403 10.70 -14.79 -31.40
CA GLY A 403 10.92 -13.37 -31.15
C GLY A 403 9.98 -12.50 -31.98
N TRP A 404 9.78 -11.25 -31.56
CA TRP A 404 8.96 -10.28 -32.30
C TRP A 404 9.50 -10.08 -33.72
N SER A 405 8.68 -10.09 -34.77
CA SER A 405 9.20 -9.98 -36.16
C SER A 405 9.73 -8.58 -36.53
N LYS A 406 9.45 -7.55 -35.71
CA LYS A 406 9.91 -6.17 -35.88
C LYS A 406 10.39 -5.58 -34.55
N LYS A 407 11.35 -4.66 -34.62
CA LYS A 407 11.87 -3.89 -33.48
C LYS A 407 10.82 -2.96 -32.84
N ARG A 408 9.90 -2.41 -33.64
CA ARG A 408 8.79 -1.54 -33.21
C ARG A 408 7.53 -1.87 -34.01
N SER A 409 6.39 -1.99 -33.33
CA SER A 409 5.06 -2.00 -33.97
C SER A 409 4.43 -0.62 -33.84
N THR A 410 3.81 -0.12 -34.89
CA THR A 410 3.01 1.12 -34.83
C THR A 410 1.58 0.83 -34.35
N PRO A 411 0.93 1.75 -33.62
CA PRO A 411 -0.50 1.67 -33.36
C PRO A 411 -1.28 1.48 -34.67
N GLY A 412 -2.20 0.51 -34.71
CA GLY A 412 -3.01 0.20 -35.90
C GLY A 412 -2.61 -1.05 -36.69
N GLU A 413 -1.61 -1.82 -36.28
CA GLU A 413 -1.30 -3.15 -36.86
C GLU A 413 -2.29 -4.27 -36.38
N GLY A 414 -3.37 -3.90 -35.68
CA GLY A 414 -4.39 -4.81 -35.12
C GLY A 414 -4.02 -5.44 -33.78
N LEU A 415 -4.93 -6.28 -33.26
CA LEU A 415 -4.89 -6.98 -31.94
C LEU A 415 -3.58 -7.72 -31.63
N PHE A 416 -2.78 -8.02 -32.66
CA PHE A 416 -1.53 -8.78 -32.57
C PHE A 416 -0.29 -7.88 -32.66
N SER A 417 -0.45 -6.56 -32.60
CA SER A 417 0.70 -5.65 -32.49
C SER A 417 1.43 -5.90 -31.18
N ARG A 418 2.77 -5.81 -31.21
CA ARG A 418 3.64 -6.03 -30.05
C ARG A 418 3.27 -5.16 -28.86
N LEU A 419 2.91 -3.92 -29.14
CA LEU A 419 2.47 -2.94 -28.17
C LEU A 419 1.14 -3.36 -27.50
N GLU A 420 0.12 -3.70 -28.28
CA GLU A 420 -1.18 -4.14 -27.74
C GLU A 420 -1.03 -5.43 -26.93
N LEU A 421 -0.25 -6.40 -27.43
CA LEU A 421 0.03 -7.62 -26.70
C LEU A 421 0.76 -7.36 -25.38
N THR A 422 1.75 -6.47 -25.36
CA THR A 422 2.44 -6.13 -24.10
C THR A 422 1.47 -5.46 -23.11
N MET A 423 0.62 -4.53 -23.57
CA MET A 423 -0.38 -3.89 -22.71
C MET A 423 -1.39 -4.89 -22.13
N HIS A 424 -1.82 -5.89 -22.94
CA HIS A 424 -2.81 -6.89 -22.55
C HIS A 424 -2.24 -8.06 -21.73
N MET A 425 -0.97 -8.41 -21.93
CA MET A 425 -0.37 -9.59 -21.31
C MET A 425 0.41 -9.31 -20.04
N THR A 426 1.01 -8.13 -19.91
CA THR A 426 1.85 -7.77 -18.74
C THR A 426 1.62 -6.34 -18.26
N GLY A 427 1.13 -5.46 -19.13
CA GLY A 427 1.03 -4.04 -18.89
C GLY A 427 -0.32 -3.57 -18.32
N PRO A 428 -0.65 -2.29 -18.51
CA PRO A 428 -1.73 -1.63 -17.76
C PRO A 428 -3.13 -2.14 -18.13
N SER A 429 -3.34 -2.70 -19.33
CA SER A 429 -4.64 -3.27 -19.71
C SER A 429 -4.93 -4.57 -18.96
N LEU A 430 -3.89 -5.35 -18.62
CA LEU A 430 -4.06 -6.50 -17.73
C LEU A 430 -4.42 -6.04 -16.32
N ILE A 431 -3.65 -5.10 -15.76
CA ILE A 431 -3.84 -4.62 -14.38
C ILE A 431 -5.24 -4.05 -14.19
N ARG A 432 -5.78 -3.34 -15.19
CA ARG A 432 -7.14 -2.79 -15.16
C ARG A 432 -8.22 -3.84 -14.83
N ASN A 433 -8.02 -5.10 -15.23
CA ASN A 433 -8.99 -6.19 -14.97
C ASN A 433 -9.09 -6.58 -13.49
N PHE A 434 -8.12 -6.17 -12.67
CA PHE A 434 -8.08 -6.41 -11.22
C PHE A 434 -8.57 -5.22 -10.41
N LEU A 435 -8.93 -4.12 -11.07
CA LEU A 435 -9.43 -2.91 -10.43
C LEU A 435 -10.96 -2.83 -10.48
N PRO A 436 -11.61 -2.16 -9.51
CA PRO A 436 -13.05 -1.95 -9.51
C PRO A 436 -13.60 -1.29 -10.78
N ALA A 437 -14.86 -1.56 -11.09
CA ALA A 437 -15.50 -1.03 -12.29
C ALA A 437 -15.79 0.49 -12.19
N THR A 438 -16.09 0.99 -10.98
CA THR A 438 -16.49 2.39 -10.79
C THR A 438 -15.30 3.31 -10.50
N ALA A 439 -15.39 4.57 -10.93
CA ALA A 439 -14.34 5.55 -10.68
C ALA A 439 -14.17 5.85 -9.17
N GLU A 440 -15.25 5.76 -8.39
CA GLU A 440 -15.20 6.03 -6.95
C GLU A 440 -14.44 4.93 -6.19
N GLU A 441 -14.73 3.66 -6.48
CA GLU A 441 -14.03 2.53 -5.86
C GLU A 441 -12.56 2.46 -6.31
N ASN A 442 -12.25 2.88 -7.54
CA ASN A 442 -10.89 2.92 -8.06
C ASN A 442 -9.96 3.88 -7.29
N LYS A 443 -10.49 4.92 -6.63
CA LYS A 443 -9.69 5.86 -5.83
C LYS A 443 -8.93 5.17 -4.70
N ALA A 444 -9.46 4.07 -4.16
CA ALA A 444 -8.81 3.31 -3.09
C ALA A 444 -7.57 2.52 -3.56
N TYR A 445 -7.35 2.44 -4.88
CA TYR A 445 -6.20 1.82 -5.52
C TYR A 445 -5.26 2.85 -6.17
N ALA A 446 -5.56 4.16 -6.06
CA ALA A 446 -4.81 5.19 -6.75
C ALA A 446 -3.60 5.65 -5.94
N VAL A 447 -2.43 5.76 -6.58
CA VAL A 447 -1.30 6.53 -6.02
C VAL A 447 -1.62 8.03 -5.99
N PRO A 448 -0.99 8.84 -5.13
CA PRO A 448 -1.26 10.29 -5.04
C PRO A 448 -1.00 11.05 -6.36
N HIS A 449 -2.05 11.60 -6.98
CA HIS A 449 -1.99 12.25 -8.30
C HIS A 449 -1.12 13.51 -8.38
N ASP A 450 -0.97 14.21 -7.27
CA ASP A 450 -0.31 15.53 -7.25
C ASP A 450 1.22 15.41 -7.11
N THR A 451 1.74 14.19 -6.97
CA THR A 451 3.13 13.94 -6.54
C THR A 451 4.05 13.53 -7.69
N PHE A 452 3.53 12.96 -8.77
CA PHE A 452 4.32 12.40 -9.88
C PHE A 452 4.41 13.34 -11.11
N PHE A 453 5.61 13.40 -11.67
CA PHE A 453 6.05 14.34 -12.72
C PHE A 453 6.82 13.59 -13.81
N TYR A 454 7.07 14.27 -14.93
CA TYR A 454 7.98 13.81 -15.99
C TYR A 454 8.95 14.93 -16.34
N ARG A 455 10.04 14.57 -17.03
CA ARG A 455 11.04 15.54 -17.49
C ARG A 455 10.96 15.77 -18.99
N GLU A 456 10.86 17.04 -19.41
CA GLU A 456 10.90 17.42 -20.82
C GLU A 456 12.29 17.26 -21.41
N THR A 457 12.34 16.64 -22.60
CA THR A 457 13.58 16.47 -23.36
C THR A 457 13.36 16.93 -24.81
N PRO A 458 14.14 17.89 -25.34
CA PRO A 458 15.17 18.66 -24.65
C PRO A 458 14.57 19.63 -23.62
N CYS A 459 15.32 19.92 -22.56
CA CYS A 459 14.91 20.86 -21.53
C CYS A 459 14.87 22.29 -22.10
N THR A 460 13.69 22.75 -22.49
CA THR A 460 13.48 24.10 -23.03
C THR A 460 13.25 25.08 -21.89
N ASP A 461 14.31 25.45 -21.18
CA ASP A 461 14.20 26.48 -20.15
C ASP A 461 15.22 27.60 -20.37
N ASN A 462 14.68 28.82 -20.54
CA ASN A 462 15.38 30.08 -20.86
C ASN A 462 15.71 30.90 -19.59
N THR A 463 15.62 30.30 -18.40
CA THR A 463 15.80 30.99 -17.12
C THR A 463 17.20 31.58 -16.97
N GLN A 464 17.26 32.90 -16.77
CA GLN A 464 18.53 33.62 -16.63
C GLN A 464 19.27 33.20 -15.36
N PRO A 465 20.63 33.17 -15.36
CA PRO A 465 21.43 32.71 -14.22
C PRO A 465 21.13 33.41 -12.88
N GLN A 466 20.61 34.64 -12.93
CA GLN A 466 20.36 35.51 -11.78
C GLN A 466 19.05 35.19 -11.04
N GLU A 467 18.18 34.35 -11.62
CA GLU A 467 16.84 34.02 -11.08
C GLU A 467 16.74 32.57 -10.56
N ARG A 468 17.86 31.84 -10.48
CA ARG A 468 17.87 30.42 -10.14
C ARG A 468 17.87 30.20 -8.63
N SER A 469 16.72 29.81 -8.07
CA SER A 469 16.69 29.14 -6.76
C SER A 469 17.32 27.75 -6.86
N LEU A 470 17.75 27.19 -5.72
CA LEU A 470 18.26 25.82 -5.66
C LEU A 470 17.23 24.80 -6.21
N SER A 471 15.96 25.00 -5.88
CA SER A 471 14.85 24.21 -6.43
C SER A 471 14.70 24.37 -7.95
N ALA A 472 14.84 25.58 -8.49
CA ALA A 472 14.76 25.80 -9.94
C ALA A 472 15.93 25.13 -10.70
N ILE A 473 17.07 24.92 -10.04
CA ILE A 473 18.22 24.20 -10.59
C ILE A 473 17.93 22.69 -10.65
N PHE A 474 17.41 22.10 -9.56
CA PHE A 474 17.17 20.65 -9.49
C PHE A 474 15.93 20.20 -10.27
N PHE A 475 14.85 20.97 -10.25
CA PHE A 475 13.59 20.65 -10.95
C PHE A 475 13.52 21.24 -12.36
N ARG A 476 14.67 21.55 -12.98
CA ARG A 476 14.73 22.16 -14.31
C ARG A 476 14.16 21.22 -15.39
N GLY A 477 13.12 21.68 -16.08
CA GLY A 477 12.44 20.93 -17.15
C GLY A 477 11.44 19.88 -16.65
N PHE A 478 11.10 19.86 -15.36
CA PHE A 478 10.07 18.96 -14.83
C PHE A 478 8.69 19.58 -15.06
N LYS A 479 7.75 18.78 -15.56
CA LYS A 479 6.34 19.15 -15.71
C LYS A 479 5.46 18.09 -15.06
N ARG A 480 4.32 18.54 -14.52
CA ARG A 480 3.37 17.67 -13.80
C ARG A 480 2.77 16.63 -14.75
N GLY A 481 2.60 15.38 -14.31
CA GLY A 481 2.06 14.28 -15.12
C GLY A 481 3.10 13.26 -15.56
N LEU A 482 2.72 12.28 -16.40
CA LEU A 482 3.60 11.16 -16.80
C LEU A 482 4.04 11.16 -18.28
N ASN A 483 3.64 12.11 -19.14
CA ASN A 483 3.66 11.87 -20.60
C ASN A 483 4.13 13.00 -21.55
N GLY A 484 4.85 14.05 -21.12
CA GLY A 484 5.33 15.05 -22.10
C GLY A 484 4.42 16.27 -22.32
N GLU A 485 3.14 16.21 -21.95
CA GLU A 485 2.15 17.25 -22.29
C GLU A 485 1.28 17.75 -21.11
N GLY A 486 1.66 17.41 -19.87
CA GLY A 486 1.03 18.01 -18.68
C GLY A 486 -0.38 17.52 -18.32
N ARG A 487 -0.91 16.47 -18.97
CA ARG A 487 -2.24 15.89 -18.70
C ARG A 487 -2.15 14.38 -18.51
N TRP A 488 -2.59 13.89 -17.35
CA TRP A 488 -2.72 12.46 -17.04
C TRP A 488 -3.69 11.75 -18.03
N ALA A 489 -4.75 12.46 -18.50
CA ALA A 489 -5.77 11.93 -19.40
C ALA A 489 -5.34 11.71 -20.87
N ASN A 490 -4.19 12.26 -21.27
CA ASN A 490 -3.71 12.22 -22.65
C ASN A 490 -2.46 11.35 -22.81
N VAL A 491 -2.29 10.31 -21.97
CA VAL A 491 -1.40 9.19 -22.35
C VAL A 491 -1.91 8.72 -23.70
N ARG A 492 -1.19 9.07 -24.78
CA ARG A 492 -1.61 8.73 -26.13
C ARG A 492 -1.89 7.23 -26.13
N PRO A 493 -3.04 6.76 -26.64
CA PRO A 493 -3.31 5.34 -26.76
C PRO A 493 -2.09 4.69 -27.44
N GLY A 494 -1.35 3.88 -26.69
CA GLY A 494 -0.18 3.18 -27.22
C GLY A 494 1.19 3.88 -27.14
N ARG A 495 1.45 4.80 -26.20
CA ARG A 495 2.83 5.25 -25.92
C ARG A 495 3.28 4.85 -24.51
N ARG A 496 4.18 3.86 -24.42
CA ARG A 496 5.20 3.80 -23.35
C ARG A 496 6.34 4.73 -23.75
N ALA A 497 6.78 5.61 -22.86
CA ALA A 497 8.00 6.37 -23.09
C ALA A 497 9.26 5.48 -22.99
N SER A 498 9.14 4.30 -22.37
CA SER A 498 10.18 3.30 -22.14
C SER A 498 10.30 2.15 -23.16
N ILE A 499 9.83 2.29 -24.43
CA ILE A 499 10.10 1.32 -25.54
C ILE A 499 10.91 1.91 -26.70
#